data_AF-A0A0C9UL77-F1
#
_entry.id   AF-A0A0C9UL77-F1
#
_cell.length_a   1.000
_cell.length_b   1.000
_cell.length_c   1.000
_cell.angle_alpha   90.00
_cell.angle_beta   90.00
_cell.angle_gamma   90.00
#
_symmetry.space_group_name_H-M   'P 1'
#
loop_
_entity.id
_entity.type
_entity.pdbx_description
1 polymer ?
#
loop_
_entity_poly.entity_id
_entity_poly.type
_entity_poly.pdbx_seq_one_letter_code
_entity_poly.pdbx_strand_id
1 'polypeptide(L)'
;KPLLSSPQKRLNHILSEQKRRNAICDGYVTLTTMLAPAGAPIGSGIPTRGRPKGSGRQGNGGAKVKSGVLFRAVEYCRWLEEGVEALRVEVERVEILAG
;
A
#
# COMPACT_ATOMS: atom_id res chain seq x y z
N LYS A 1 27.55 4.80 -27.16
CA LYS A 1 26.10 5.11 -27.04
C LYS A 1 25.86 6.48 -27.66
N PRO A 2 25.06 6.60 -28.73
CA PRO A 2 24.75 7.91 -29.30
C PRO A 2 23.99 8.78 -28.27
N LEU A 3 24.26 10.08 -28.26
CA LEU A 3 23.60 11.02 -27.36
C LEU A 3 22.14 11.21 -27.79
N LEU A 4 21.22 11.04 -26.84
CA LEU A 4 19.79 11.27 -27.08
C LEU A 4 19.52 12.75 -27.39
N SER A 5 18.64 13.01 -28.35
CA SER A 5 18.12 14.35 -28.63
C SER A 5 17.28 14.88 -27.45
N SER A 6 17.12 16.20 -27.36
CA SER A 6 16.31 16.84 -26.31
C SER A 6 14.86 16.29 -26.27
N PRO A 7 14.13 16.12 -27.41
CA PRO A 7 12.81 15.51 -27.41
C PRO A 7 12.80 14.07 -26.87
N GLN A 8 13.81 13.26 -27.23
CA GLN A 8 13.93 11.88 -26.73
C GLN A 8 14.19 11.84 -25.22
N LYS A 9 15.05 12.73 -24.69
CA LYS A 9 15.28 12.85 -23.25
C LYS A 9 13.99 13.20 -22.51
N ARG A 10 13.20 14.16 -23.02
CA ARG A 10 11.92 14.56 -22.43
C ARG A 10 10.92 13.39 -22.40
N LEU A 11 10.79 12.66 -23.51
CA LEU A 11 9.90 11.51 -23.59
C LEU A 11 10.31 10.42 -22.60
N ASN A 12 11.60 10.06 -22.56
CA ASN A 12 12.13 9.06 -21.64
C ASN A 12 11.92 9.47 -20.17
N HIS A 13 12.10 10.76 -19.85
CA HIS A 13 11.82 11.27 -18.52
C HIS A 13 10.35 11.09 -18.14
N ILE A 14 9.41 11.46 -19.00
CA ILE A 14 7.96 11.30 -18.76
C ILE A 14 7.60 9.83 -18.55
N LEU A 15 8.08 8.94 -19.42
CA LEU A 15 7.76 7.51 -19.35
C LEU A 15 8.36 6.85 -18.10
N SER A 16 9.62 7.14 -17.79
CA SER A 16 10.30 6.64 -16.59
C SER A 16 9.58 7.09 -15.31
N GLU A 17 9.22 8.37 -15.26
CA GLU A 17 8.48 8.96 -14.17
C GLU A 17 7.09 8.33 -14.01
N GLN A 18 6.36 8.13 -15.11
CA GLN A 18 5.07 7.47 -15.09
C GLN A 18 5.18 6.02 -14.60
N LYS A 19 6.20 5.28 -15.05
CA LYS A 19 6.48 3.92 -14.58
C LYS A 19 6.73 3.90 -13.07
N ARG A 20 7.55 4.80 -12.53
CA ARG A 20 7.80 4.89 -11.08
C ARG A 20 6.50 5.16 -10.31
N ARG A 21 5.70 6.13 -10.76
CA ARG A 21 4.44 6.46 -10.09
C ARG A 21 3.44 5.30 -10.11
N ASN A 22 3.33 4.59 -11.24
CA ASN A 22 2.46 3.42 -11.33
C ASN A 22 2.89 2.34 -10.34
N ALA A 23 4.19 2.01 -10.27
CA ALA A 23 4.71 1.03 -9.32
C ALA A 23 4.40 1.42 -7.85
N ILE A 24 4.54 2.70 -7.51
CA ILE A 24 4.17 3.20 -6.17
C ILE A 24 2.67 3.02 -5.93
N CYS A 25 1.82 3.41 -6.88
CA CYS A 25 0.37 3.25 -6.77
C CYS A 25 -0.03 1.79 -6.59
N ASP A 26 0.55 0.87 -7.37
CA ASP A 26 0.27 -0.56 -7.28
C ASP A 26 0.69 -1.12 -5.90
N GLY A 27 1.82 -0.67 -5.35
CA GLY A 27 2.22 -1.00 -3.98
C GLY A 27 1.22 -0.53 -2.91
N TYR A 28 0.67 0.67 -3.06
CA TYR A 28 -0.39 1.18 -2.16
C TYR A 28 -1.69 0.39 -2.26
N VAL A 29 -2.04 -0.09 -3.46
CA VAL A 29 -3.21 -0.97 -3.66
C VAL A 29 -3.03 -2.24 -2.86
N THR A 30 -1.92 -2.94 -3.06
CA THR A 30 -1.59 -4.17 -2.34
C THR A 30 -1.61 -3.97 -0.83
N LEU A 31 -0.98 -2.89 -0.34
CA LEU A 31 -0.94 -2.58 1.09
C LEU A 31 -2.35 -2.32 1.66
N THR A 32 -3.19 -1.60 0.93
CA THR A 32 -4.56 -1.32 1.37
C THR A 32 -5.39 -2.60 1.44
N THR A 33 -5.18 -3.53 0.52
CA THR A 33 -5.83 -4.85 0.53
C THR A 33 -5.38 -5.69 1.73
N MET A 34 -4.09 -5.69 2.07
CA MET A 34 -3.57 -6.43 3.24
C MET A 34 -4.10 -5.88 4.56
N LEU A 35 -4.31 -4.56 4.65
CA LEU A 35 -4.83 -3.89 5.85
C LEU A 35 -6.36 -3.86 5.94
N ALA A 36 -7.05 -4.41 4.94
CA ALA A 36 -8.51 -4.43 4.97
C ALA A 36 -9.00 -5.48 5.99
N PRO A 37 -10.05 -5.17 6.78
CA PRO A 37 -10.65 -6.15 7.68
C PRO A 37 -11.06 -7.43 6.95
N ALA A 38 -11.00 -8.57 7.64
CA ALA A 38 -11.45 -9.84 7.09
C ALA A 38 -12.91 -9.72 6.60
N GLY A 39 -13.15 -10.05 5.32
CA GLY A 39 -14.46 -9.93 4.69
C GLY A 39 -14.78 -8.56 4.06
N ALA A 40 -13.85 -7.60 4.09
CA ALA A 40 -14.02 -6.34 3.38
C ALA A 40 -14.08 -6.55 1.85
N PRO A 41 -14.95 -5.83 1.12
CA PRO A 41 -15.07 -5.97 -0.32
C PRO A 41 -13.77 -5.58 -1.04
N ILE A 42 -13.39 -6.38 -2.04
CA ILE A 42 -12.22 -6.13 -2.89
C ILE A 42 -12.37 -4.73 -3.49
N GLY A 43 -11.50 -3.80 -3.09
CA GLY A 43 -11.57 -2.40 -3.53
C GLY A 43 -11.82 -1.37 -2.45
N SER A 44 -12.15 -1.77 -1.21
CA SER A 44 -12.34 -0.82 -0.11
C SER A 44 -11.05 -0.05 0.18
N GLY A 45 -11.02 1.24 -0.15
CA GLY A 45 -9.87 2.12 0.09
C GLY A 45 -8.85 2.21 -1.06
N ILE A 46 -9.04 1.50 -2.17
CA ILE A 46 -8.16 1.62 -3.35
C ILE A 46 -8.32 3.02 -3.97
N PRO A 47 -7.24 3.83 -4.07
CA PRO A 47 -7.29 5.08 -4.83
C PRO A 47 -7.59 4.75 -6.30
N THR A 48 -8.75 5.20 -6.82
CA THR A 48 -9.17 4.87 -8.18
C THR A 48 -8.17 5.38 -9.21
N ARG A 49 -7.59 4.45 -9.98
CA ARG A 49 -6.58 4.71 -11.01
C ARG A 49 -7.20 5.46 -12.20
N GLY A 50 -6.73 6.68 -12.48
CA GLY A 50 -6.92 7.34 -13.78
C GLY A 50 -8.34 7.75 -14.19
N ARG A 51 -9.34 7.71 -13.31
CA ARG A 51 -10.68 8.24 -13.64
C ARG A 51 -10.60 9.77 -13.73
N PRO A 52 -11.05 10.40 -14.84
CA PRO A 52 -11.18 11.85 -14.89
C PRO A 52 -12.06 12.27 -13.73
N LYS A 53 -11.55 13.18 -12.90
CA LYS A 53 -12.24 13.71 -11.73
C LYS A 53 -13.46 14.48 -12.25
N GLY A 54 -14.63 13.83 -12.22
CA GLY A 54 -15.90 14.47 -12.52
C GLY A 54 -16.00 15.75 -11.69
N SER A 55 -16.40 16.83 -12.35
CA SER A 55 -16.53 18.17 -11.81
C SER A 55 -17.54 18.19 -10.65
N GLY A 56 -17.06 17.91 -9.45
CA GLY A 56 -17.87 17.88 -8.24
C GLY A 56 -16.95 18.02 -7.04
N ARG A 57 -16.93 19.23 -6.49
CA ARG A 57 -16.45 19.61 -5.15
C ARG A 57 -16.08 18.43 -4.23
N GLN A 58 -14.79 18.27 -3.94
CA GLN A 58 -14.29 18.15 -2.57
C GLN A 58 -12.76 18.29 -2.55
N GLY A 59 -12.30 19.25 -1.75
CA GLY A 59 -10.90 19.62 -1.59
C GLY A 59 -10.06 18.54 -0.92
N ASN A 60 -8.77 18.56 -1.24
CA ASN A 60 -7.66 18.23 -0.34
C ASN A 60 -7.68 16.89 0.44
N GLY A 61 -8.31 15.83 -0.09
CA GLY A 61 -8.36 14.51 0.59
C GLY A 61 -7.30 13.48 0.17
N GLY A 62 -6.71 13.59 -1.02
CA GLY A 62 -5.87 12.51 -1.59
C GLY A 62 -4.53 12.27 -0.90
N ALA A 63 -3.96 13.28 -0.25
CA ALA A 63 -2.68 13.16 0.46
C ALA A 63 -2.85 12.51 1.85
N LYS A 64 -3.96 12.79 2.54
CA LYS A 64 -4.25 12.24 3.88
C LYS A 64 -4.50 10.73 3.86
N VAL A 65 -5.06 10.18 2.78
CA VAL A 65 -5.31 8.73 2.66
C VAL A 65 -4.01 7.95 2.49
N LYS A 66 -3.02 8.49 1.76
CA LYS A 66 -1.75 7.80 1.50
C LYS A 66 -0.85 7.74 2.73
N SER A 67 -0.72 8.83 3.49
CA SER A 67 0.05 8.79 4.74
C SER A 67 -0.63 7.92 5.80
N GLY A 68 -1.96 7.98 5.92
CA GLY A 68 -2.72 7.17 6.88
C GLY A 68 -2.59 5.66 6.65
N VAL A 69 -2.47 5.20 5.40
CA VAL A 69 -2.19 3.78 5.10
C VAL A 69 -0.83 3.33 5.63
N LEU A 70 0.21 4.17 5.52
CA LEU A 70 1.54 3.80 5.99
C LEU A 70 1.60 3.70 7.51
N PHE A 71 0.95 4.63 8.23
CA PHE A 71 0.87 4.56 9.69
C PHE A 71 0.14 3.30 10.17
N ARG A 72 -1.02 3.00 9.57
CA ARG A 72 -1.76 1.76 9.87
C ARG A 72 -0.93 0.51 9.56
N ALA A 73 -0.10 0.54 8.51
CA ALA A 73 0.79 -0.57 8.19
C ALA A 73 1.82 -0.82 9.29
N VAL A 74 2.43 0.25 9.83
CA VAL A 74 3.40 0.13 10.94
C VAL A 74 2.73 -0.43 12.19
N GLU A 75 1.54 0.08 12.54
CA GLU A 75 0.77 -0.42 13.67
C GLU A 75 0.39 -1.90 13.49
N TYR A 76 -0.02 -2.28 12.28
CA TYR A 76 -0.37 -3.66 11.96
C TYR A 76 0.83 -4.62 12.06
N CYS A 77 2.02 -4.22 11.60
CA CYS A 77 3.23 -5.02 11.78
C CYS A 77 3.53 -5.28 13.26
N ARG A 78 3.46 -4.25 14.11
CA ARG A 78 3.69 -4.39 15.55
C ARG A 78 2.68 -5.33 16.20
N TRP A 79 1.40 -5.16 15.87
CA TRP A 79 0.33 -6.03 16.37
C TRP A 79 0.54 -7.50 15.96
N LEU A 80 0.99 -7.75 14.72
CA LEU A 80 1.33 -9.11 14.27
C LEU A 80 2.52 -9.69 15.03
N GLU A 81 3.58 -8.90 15.25
CA GLU A 81 4.77 -9.33 15.99
C GLU A 81 4.42 -9.73 17.43
N GLU A 82 3.65 -8.89 18.13
CA GLU A 82 3.13 -9.18 19.47
C GLU A 82 2.24 -10.43 19.50
N GLY A 83 1.35 -10.57 18.52
CA GLY A 83 0.46 -11.72 18.40
C GLY A 83 1.20 -13.03 18.13
N VAL A 84 2.22 -13.01 17.27
CA VAL A 84 3.06 -14.19 16.99
C VAL A 84 3.78 -14.65 18.26
N GLU A 85 4.35 -13.73 19.03
CA GLU A 85 5.06 -14.09 20.25
C GLU A 85 4.11 -14.64 21.32
N ALA A 86 2.95 -14.00 21.52
CA ALA A 86 1.92 -14.50 22.43
C ALA A 86 1.43 -15.92 22.05
N LEU A 87 1.24 -16.16 20.74
CA LEU A 87 0.84 -17.49 20.25
C LEU A 87 1.92 -18.54 20.49
N ARG A 88 3.20 -18.20 20.32
CA ARG A 88 4.31 -19.13 20.61
C ARG A 88 4.35 -19.54 22.07
N VAL A 89 4.22 -18.58 22.98
CA VAL A 89 4.17 -18.85 24.43
C VAL A 89 2.99 -19.76 24.77
N GLU A 90 1.82 -19.51 24.16
CA GLU A 90 0.64 -20.34 24.41
C GLU A 90 0.80 -21.76 23.86
N VAL A 91 1.39 -21.92 22.68
CA VAL A 91 1.71 -23.24 22.10
C VAL A 91 2.64 -24.01 23.04
N GLU A 92 3.73 -23.39 23.48
CA GLU A 92 4.67 -24.02 24.43
C GLU A 92 3.96 -24.44 25.72
N ARG A 93 3.12 -23.58 26.29
CA ARG A 93 2.34 -23.87 27.50
C ARG A 93 1.44 -25.09 27.30
N VAL A 94 0.73 -25.17 26.16
CA VAL A 94 -0.17 -26.29 25.85
C VAL A 94 0.60 -27.57 25.59
N GLU A 95 1.74 -27.50 24.89
CA GLU A 95 2.60 -28.65 24.63
C GLU A 95 3.16 -29.25 25.92
N ILE A 96 3.58 -28.41 26.89
CA ILE A 96 4.03 -28.85 28.22
C ILE A 96 2.91 -29.56 28.98
N LEU A 97 1.67 -29.08 28.89
CA LEU A 97 0.53 -29.70 29.59
C LEU A 97 0.01 -30.98 28.93
N ALA A 98 0.33 -31.18 27.64
CA ALA A 98 -0.09 -32.34 26.87
C ALA A 98 0.93 -33.50 26.94
N GLY A 99 2.18 -33.21 27.32
CA GLY A 99 3.23 -34.20 27.61
C GLY A 99 3.20 -34.71 29.05
#